data_AF-A0A959KWF9-F1
#
_entry.id   AF-A0A959KWF9-F1
#
_cell.length_a   1.000
_cell.length_b   1.000
_cell.length_c   1.000
_cell.angle_alpha   90.00
_cell.angle_beta   90.00
_cell.angle_gamma   90.00
#
_symmetry.space_group_name_H-M   'P 1'
#
loop_
_entity.id
_entity.type
_entity.pdbx_description
1 polymer ?
#
loop_
_entity_poly.entity_id
_entity_poly.type
_entity_poly.pdbx_seq_one_letter_code
_entity_poly.pdbx_strand_id
1 'polypeptide(L)'
;MIAKKIKGQLSKVKFALGYNPVVERHERAETFIPEGYRAVFTLTADFELAWAPRYSHNHTDPLQASIEYARRERENVPDILELCDRYQVPITWATVGHLFLHSCAEVDGHKHPEIPVVPAYSGPYWDFQGADWFEYDPCADLATAPEWYAPDLIDRIVAAPAGHEIGC
;
A
#
# COMPACT_ATOMS: atom_id res chain seq x y z
N MET A 1 -32.28 12.31 2.62
CA MET A 1 -31.81 12.96 3.89
C MET A 1 -31.96 12.06 5.12
N ILE A 2 -33.11 11.39 5.31
CA ILE A 2 -33.38 10.48 6.43
C ILE A 2 -32.40 9.30 6.50
N ALA A 3 -32.09 8.66 5.37
CA ALA A 3 -31.14 7.53 5.30
C ALA A 3 -29.71 7.88 5.78
N LYS A 4 -29.22 9.10 5.49
CA LYS A 4 -27.91 9.58 5.98
C LYS A 4 -27.90 9.74 7.51
N LYS A 5 -29.00 10.23 8.09
CA LYS A 5 -29.15 10.41 9.54
C LYS A 5 -29.18 9.05 10.26
N ILE A 6 -29.89 8.08 9.70
CA ILE A 6 -29.95 6.69 10.21
C ILE A 6 -28.56 6.04 10.15
N LYS A 7 -27.85 6.16 9.01
CA LYS A 7 -26.48 5.63 8.86
C LYS A 7 -25.52 6.21 9.91
N GLY A 8 -25.63 7.52 10.18
CA GLY A 8 -24.82 8.19 11.21
C GLY A 8 -25.09 7.67 12.62
N GLN A 9 -26.36 7.42 12.99
CA GLN A 9 -26.69 6.86 14.30
C GLN A 9 -26.23 5.40 14.43
N LEU A 10 -26.41 4.59 13.38
CA LEU A 10 -25.91 3.21 13.35
C LEU A 10 -24.38 3.15 13.48
N SER A 11 -23.66 4.10 12.88
CA SER A 11 -22.20 4.21 13.03
C SER A 11 -21.81 4.47 14.49
N LYS A 12 -22.52 5.38 15.21
CA LYS A 12 -22.29 5.61 16.64
C LYS A 12 -22.52 4.37 17.49
N VAL A 13 -23.56 3.60 17.18
CA VAL A 13 -23.83 2.32 17.87
C VAL A 13 -22.68 1.34 17.63
N LYS A 14 -22.14 1.24 16.40
CA LYS A 14 -20.96 0.40 16.13
C LYS A 14 -19.73 0.80 16.95
N PHE A 15 -19.47 2.10 17.11
CA PHE A 15 -18.42 2.59 18.02
C PHE A 15 -18.67 2.21 19.48
N ALA A 16 -19.90 2.41 19.97
CA ALA A 16 -20.26 2.07 21.34
C ALA A 16 -20.15 0.56 21.64
N LEU A 17 -20.38 -0.28 20.63
CA LEU A 17 -20.25 -1.73 20.71
C LEU A 17 -18.82 -2.24 20.41
N GLY A 18 -17.85 -1.36 20.19
CA GLY A 18 -16.45 -1.74 19.92
C GLY A 18 -16.20 -2.35 18.54
N TYR A 19 -17.14 -2.25 17.61
CA TYR A 19 -17.00 -2.77 16.24
C TYR A 19 -16.18 -1.86 15.32
N ASN A 20 -15.82 -0.66 15.78
CA ASN A 20 -14.98 0.29 15.04
C ASN A 20 -13.75 0.64 15.88
N PRO A 21 -12.64 1.06 15.24
CA PRO A 21 -11.45 1.53 15.94
C PRO A 21 -11.79 2.67 16.91
N VAL A 22 -11.18 2.68 18.08
CA VAL A 22 -11.32 3.77 19.05
C VAL A 22 -10.03 4.58 19.11
N VAL A 23 -10.11 5.83 19.57
CA VAL A 23 -8.90 6.60 19.85
C VAL A 23 -8.21 5.96 21.04
N GLU A 24 -7.05 5.37 20.79
CA GLU A 24 -6.17 4.89 21.85
C GLU A 24 -5.64 6.09 22.63
N ARG A 25 -5.88 6.11 23.94
CA ARG A 25 -5.37 7.16 24.83
C ARG A 25 -4.21 6.58 25.62
N HIS A 26 -3.02 7.09 25.38
CA HIS A 26 -1.85 6.71 26.15
C HIS A 26 -1.67 7.70 27.31
N GLU A 27 -1.53 7.21 28.55
CA GLU A 27 -1.33 8.06 29.75
C GLU A 27 -0.07 8.93 29.66
N ARG A 28 0.90 8.50 28.84
CA ARG A 28 2.18 9.16 28.64
C ARG A 28 2.39 9.61 27.19
N ALA A 29 1.36 10.12 26.53
CA ALA A 29 1.45 10.52 25.11
C ALA A 29 2.57 11.55 24.84
N GLU A 30 2.88 12.38 25.82
CA GLU A 30 3.97 13.36 25.79
C GLU A 30 5.35 12.74 25.56
N THR A 31 5.56 11.46 25.88
CA THR A 31 6.85 10.81 25.63
C THR A 31 7.12 10.56 24.14
N PHE A 32 6.07 10.59 23.31
CA PHE A 32 6.18 10.43 21.86
C PHE A 32 6.24 11.77 21.12
N ILE A 33 6.10 12.90 21.84
CA ILE A 33 6.10 14.23 21.25
C ILE A 33 7.47 14.88 21.53
N PRO A 34 8.27 15.18 20.49
CA PRO A 34 9.56 15.85 20.68
C PRO A 34 9.44 17.17 21.42
N GLU A 35 10.49 17.54 22.14
CA GLU A 35 10.54 18.81 22.88
C GLU A 35 10.28 20.00 21.95
N GLY A 36 9.46 20.96 22.42
CA GLY A 36 9.07 22.14 21.65
C GLY A 36 7.84 21.94 20.76
N TYR A 37 7.31 20.72 20.63
CA TYR A 37 6.09 20.43 19.87
C TYR A 37 4.90 20.08 20.76
N ARG A 38 3.69 20.21 20.21
CA ARG A 38 2.43 19.88 20.90
C ARG A 38 1.76 18.61 20.36
N ALA A 39 2.19 18.14 19.20
CA ALA A 39 1.66 16.99 18.50
C ALA A 39 2.69 16.50 17.48
N VAL A 40 2.53 15.25 17.06
CA VAL A 40 3.26 14.63 15.95
C VAL A 40 2.25 14.25 14.88
N PHE A 41 2.63 14.45 13.62
CA PHE A 41 1.90 13.97 12.46
C PHE A 41 2.82 13.07 11.65
N THR A 42 2.38 11.85 11.39
CA THR A 42 3.08 10.86 10.56
C THR A 42 2.28 10.64 9.29
N LEU A 43 2.93 10.79 8.15
CA LEU A 43 2.35 10.48 6.85
C LEU A 43 3.04 9.24 6.29
N THR A 44 2.27 8.17 6.13
CA THR A 44 2.71 6.93 5.52
C THR A 44 1.83 6.62 4.32
N ALA A 45 2.39 5.97 3.32
CA ALA A 45 1.65 5.50 2.15
C ALA A 45 2.13 4.11 1.78
N ASP A 46 1.18 3.21 1.50
CA ASP A 46 1.50 1.91 0.93
C ASP A 46 1.80 2.11 -0.56
N PHE A 47 2.93 1.58 -1.02
CA PHE A 47 3.37 1.62 -2.41
C PHE A 47 3.41 0.19 -2.95
N GLU A 48 2.35 -0.18 -3.65
CA GLU A 48 2.05 -1.58 -3.93
C GLU A 48 1.78 -1.87 -5.42
N LEU A 49 1.39 -0.87 -6.22
CA LEU A 49 1.00 -1.05 -7.62
C LEU A 49 0.01 -2.22 -7.80
N ALA A 50 0.25 -3.12 -8.78
CA ALA A 50 -0.67 -4.22 -9.07
C ALA A 50 -0.67 -5.31 -7.98
N TRP A 51 0.22 -5.23 -6.99
CA TRP A 51 0.27 -6.21 -5.91
C TRP A 51 -0.92 -6.07 -4.95
N ALA A 52 -1.44 -4.88 -4.67
CA ALA A 52 -2.42 -4.71 -3.60
C ALA A 52 -3.76 -5.45 -3.80
N PRO A 53 -4.58 -5.14 -4.82
CA PRO A 53 -5.98 -5.54 -4.81
C PRO A 53 -6.27 -6.83 -5.58
N ARG A 54 -5.25 -7.59 -5.99
CA ARG A 54 -5.37 -8.72 -6.94
C ARG A 54 -6.17 -9.92 -6.42
N TYR A 55 -6.54 -9.90 -5.13
CA TYR A 55 -7.39 -10.89 -4.47
C TYR A 55 -8.62 -10.28 -3.77
N SER A 56 -8.88 -8.97 -3.96
CA SER A 56 -9.90 -8.25 -3.21
C SER A 56 -11.33 -8.66 -3.57
N HIS A 57 -12.19 -8.83 -2.55
CA HIS A 57 -13.63 -9.08 -2.73
C HIS A 57 -14.40 -7.86 -3.24
N ASN A 58 -13.78 -6.69 -3.28
CA ASN A 58 -14.43 -5.45 -3.69
C ASN A 58 -14.55 -5.31 -5.22
N HIS A 59 -13.96 -6.24 -5.97
CA HIS A 59 -13.93 -6.19 -7.44
C HIS A 59 -14.42 -7.52 -8.03
N THR A 60 -15.23 -7.42 -9.09
CA THR A 60 -15.64 -8.60 -9.87
C THR A 60 -14.45 -9.21 -10.62
N ASP A 61 -13.51 -8.37 -11.04
CA ASP A 61 -12.23 -8.76 -11.65
C ASP A 61 -11.10 -8.06 -10.89
N PRO A 62 -10.61 -8.69 -9.79
CA PRO A 62 -9.59 -8.08 -8.94
C PRO A 62 -8.25 -7.87 -9.64
N LEU A 63 -7.86 -8.76 -10.55
CA LEU A 63 -6.62 -8.63 -11.30
C LEU A 63 -6.66 -7.42 -12.21
N GLN A 64 -7.71 -7.27 -13.02
CA GLN A 64 -7.85 -6.12 -13.91
C GLN A 64 -7.92 -4.80 -13.14
N ALA A 65 -8.65 -4.78 -12.01
CA ALA A 65 -8.68 -3.61 -11.14
C ALA A 65 -7.29 -3.24 -10.61
N SER A 66 -6.46 -4.24 -10.29
CA SER A 66 -5.09 -4.04 -9.82
C SER A 66 -4.19 -3.40 -10.87
N ILE A 67 -4.29 -3.84 -12.12
CA ILE A 67 -3.57 -3.22 -13.24
C ILE A 67 -3.98 -1.76 -13.44
N GLU A 68 -5.27 -1.46 -13.36
CA GLU A 68 -5.78 -0.09 -13.50
C GLU A 68 -5.33 0.83 -12.35
N TYR A 69 -5.33 0.31 -11.12
CA TYR A 69 -4.83 1.06 -9.96
C TYR A 69 -3.34 1.28 -10.01
N ALA A 70 -2.55 0.28 -10.42
CA ALA A 70 -1.13 0.41 -10.63
C ALA A 70 -0.79 1.55 -11.59
N ARG A 71 -1.46 1.59 -12.76
CA ARG A 71 -1.25 2.67 -13.75
C ARG A 71 -1.52 4.04 -13.15
N ARG A 72 -2.64 4.19 -12.44
CA ARG A 72 -3.00 5.45 -11.80
C ARG A 72 -2.02 5.83 -10.69
N GLU A 73 -1.58 4.87 -9.90
CA GLU A 73 -0.60 5.08 -8.85
C GLU A 73 0.71 5.59 -9.43
N ARG A 74 1.22 4.96 -10.51
CA ARG A 74 2.40 5.45 -11.24
C ARG A 74 2.25 6.87 -11.77
N GLU A 75 1.07 7.23 -12.26
CA GLU A 75 0.76 8.59 -12.72
C GLU A 75 0.76 9.60 -11.55
N ASN A 76 0.29 9.18 -10.38
CA ASN A 76 0.09 10.06 -9.22
C ASN A 76 1.34 10.25 -8.34
N VAL A 77 2.19 9.24 -8.18
CA VAL A 77 3.41 9.33 -7.36
C VAL A 77 4.23 10.58 -7.71
N PRO A 78 4.50 10.91 -9.00
CA PRO A 78 5.18 12.15 -9.40
C PRO A 78 4.61 13.43 -8.76
N ASP A 79 3.29 13.59 -8.80
CA ASP A 79 2.60 14.78 -8.32
C ASP A 79 2.59 14.84 -6.78
N ILE A 80 2.49 13.68 -6.13
CA ILE A 80 2.60 13.55 -4.67
C ILE A 80 3.99 14.00 -4.21
N LEU A 81 5.04 13.55 -4.89
CA LEU A 81 6.42 13.95 -4.59
C LEU A 81 6.59 15.47 -4.75
N GLU A 82 6.09 16.06 -5.84
CA GLU A 82 6.16 17.51 -6.04
C GLU A 82 5.46 18.29 -4.92
N LEU A 83 4.29 17.84 -4.48
CA LEU A 83 3.56 18.44 -3.36
C LEU A 83 4.35 18.32 -2.06
N CYS A 84 4.93 17.15 -1.79
CA CYS A 84 5.75 16.91 -0.60
C CYS A 84 6.99 17.80 -0.60
N ASP A 85 7.66 17.94 -1.75
CA ASP A 85 8.79 18.86 -1.93
C ASP A 85 8.36 20.31 -1.70
N ARG A 86 7.21 20.73 -2.21
CA ARG A 86 6.72 22.10 -2.03
C ARG A 86 6.46 22.44 -0.56
N TYR A 87 5.89 21.51 0.20
CA TYR A 87 5.51 21.73 1.60
C TYR A 87 6.51 21.18 2.61
N GLN A 88 7.60 20.56 2.14
CA GLN A 88 8.63 19.94 2.97
C GLN A 88 8.04 18.90 3.93
N VAL A 89 7.16 18.04 3.41
CA VAL A 89 6.49 16.98 4.16
C VAL A 89 6.96 15.62 3.63
N PRO A 90 7.81 14.89 4.38
CA PRO A 90 8.21 13.55 3.97
C PRO A 90 7.05 12.56 4.13
N ILE A 91 7.19 11.45 3.41
CA ILE A 91 6.33 10.26 3.49
C ILE A 91 7.25 9.09 3.76
N THR A 92 6.87 8.21 4.69
CA THR A 92 7.44 6.87 4.79
C THR A 92 6.62 5.94 3.90
N TRP A 93 7.23 5.43 2.84
CA TRP A 93 6.58 4.61 1.81
C TRP A 93 6.73 3.12 2.15
N ALA A 94 5.65 2.49 2.62
CA ALA A 94 5.62 1.05 2.86
C ALA A 94 5.59 0.32 1.51
N THR A 95 6.75 -0.16 1.07
CA THR A 95 6.96 -0.53 -0.33
C THR A 95 7.02 -2.04 -0.52
N VAL A 96 6.24 -2.56 -1.47
CA VAL A 96 6.33 -3.98 -1.86
C VAL A 96 7.73 -4.28 -2.42
N GLY A 97 8.42 -5.27 -1.84
CA GLY A 97 9.82 -5.58 -2.16
C GLY A 97 10.08 -5.91 -3.64
N HIS A 98 9.12 -6.49 -4.35
CA HIS A 98 9.26 -6.78 -5.79
C HIS A 98 9.43 -5.51 -6.64
N LEU A 99 8.90 -4.36 -6.19
CA LEU A 99 8.96 -3.11 -6.94
C LEU A 99 10.39 -2.60 -7.15
N PHE A 100 11.35 -3.03 -6.33
CA PHE A 100 12.77 -2.68 -6.46
C PHE A 100 13.45 -3.33 -7.67
N LEU A 101 12.85 -4.38 -8.24
CA LEU A 101 13.47 -5.13 -9.32
C LEU A 101 13.33 -4.39 -10.66
N HIS A 102 14.42 -4.31 -11.42
CA HIS A 102 14.35 -3.92 -12.84
C HIS A 102 13.71 -5.00 -13.71
N SER A 103 13.93 -6.25 -13.34
CA SER A 103 13.41 -7.43 -14.01
C SER A 103 13.53 -8.65 -13.10
N CYS A 104 12.74 -9.67 -13.35
CA CYS A 104 12.92 -11.01 -12.80
C CYS A 104 12.66 -12.07 -13.88
N ALA A 105 12.98 -13.33 -13.59
CA ALA A 105 12.77 -14.45 -14.49
C ALA A 105 12.45 -15.71 -13.69
N GLU A 106 11.77 -16.67 -14.34
CA GLU A 106 11.58 -17.99 -13.77
C GLU A 106 12.91 -18.76 -13.69
N VAL A 107 13.08 -19.52 -12.61
CA VAL A 107 14.19 -20.45 -12.41
C VAL A 107 13.60 -21.85 -12.28
N ASP A 108 13.91 -22.73 -13.23
CA ASP A 108 13.36 -24.10 -13.31
C ASP A 108 11.82 -24.16 -13.25
N GLY A 109 11.14 -23.15 -13.83
CA GLY A 109 9.68 -23.03 -13.85
C GLY A 109 9.07 -22.49 -12.55
N HIS A 110 9.89 -21.98 -11.64
CA HIS A 110 9.46 -21.35 -10.39
C HIS A 110 9.78 -19.85 -10.40
N LYS A 111 8.83 -19.06 -9.90
CA LYS A 111 8.97 -17.61 -9.71
C LYS A 111 9.51 -17.38 -8.30
N HIS A 112 10.60 -16.62 -8.18
CA HIS A 112 11.21 -16.30 -6.89
C HIS A 112 11.38 -17.51 -5.93
N PRO A 113 12.07 -18.59 -6.35
CA PRO A 113 12.22 -19.80 -5.52
C PRO A 113 12.94 -19.58 -4.18
N GLU A 114 13.62 -18.44 -4.03
CA GLU A 114 14.21 -17.98 -2.78
C GLU A 114 13.19 -17.56 -1.72
N ILE A 115 11.93 -17.34 -2.11
CA ILE A 115 10.84 -16.90 -1.22
C ILE A 115 9.94 -18.09 -0.87
N PRO A 116 9.64 -18.34 0.42
CA PRO A 116 8.74 -19.41 0.81
C PRO A 116 7.33 -19.24 0.22
N VAL A 117 6.74 -20.36 -0.23
CA VAL A 117 5.34 -20.40 -0.68
C VAL A 117 4.42 -20.06 0.48
N VAL A 118 3.49 -19.15 0.23
CA VAL A 118 2.45 -18.75 1.19
C VAL A 118 1.26 -19.71 1.08
N PRO A 119 0.70 -20.21 2.19
CA PRO A 119 -0.49 -21.06 2.12
C PRO A 119 -1.71 -20.26 1.66
N ALA A 120 -2.69 -20.97 1.08
CA ALA A 120 -3.98 -20.38 0.74
C ALA A 120 -4.62 -19.71 1.97
N TYR A 121 -5.27 -18.58 1.74
CA TYR A 121 -5.93 -17.76 2.75
C TYR A 121 -7.34 -17.40 2.27
N SER A 122 -8.30 -17.44 3.18
CA SER A 122 -9.62 -16.86 2.97
C SER A 122 -9.99 -15.96 4.14
N GLY A 123 -10.48 -14.77 3.83
CA GLY A 123 -10.70 -13.72 4.80
C GLY A 123 -11.92 -12.87 4.48
N PRO A 124 -12.25 -11.92 5.37
CA PRO A 124 -13.41 -11.04 5.17
C PRO A 124 -13.27 -10.09 3.97
N TYR A 125 -12.05 -9.84 3.49
CA TYR A 125 -11.76 -8.79 2.50
C TYR A 125 -11.09 -9.29 1.21
N TRP A 126 -10.43 -10.45 1.26
CA TRP A 126 -9.71 -11.03 0.14
C TRP A 126 -9.50 -12.52 0.36
N ASP A 127 -9.36 -13.25 -0.74
CA ASP A 127 -9.12 -14.68 -0.77
C ASP A 127 -7.95 -14.98 -1.71
N PHE A 128 -6.90 -15.61 -1.20
CA PHE A 128 -5.81 -16.17 -2.00
C PHE A 128 -5.94 -17.69 -2.02
N GLN A 129 -6.30 -18.24 -3.17
CA GLN A 129 -6.45 -19.68 -3.39
C GLN A 129 -5.47 -20.21 -4.46
N GLY A 130 -4.51 -19.38 -4.86
CA GLY A 130 -3.46 -19.73 -5.81
C GLY A 130 -2.44 -20.69 -5.21
N ALA A 131 -1.67 -21.33 -6.08
CA ALA A 131 -0.59 -22.23 -5.68
C ALA A 131 0.69 -21.48 -5.27
N ASP A 132 0.85 -20.25 -5.76
CA ASP A 132 2.02 -19.39 -5.54
C ASP A 132 1.55 -17.93 -5.47
N TRP A 133 2.10 -17.17 -4.52
CA TRP A 133 1.80 -15.75 -4.34
C TRP A 133 2.23 -14.90 -5.55
N PHE A 134 3.22 -15.39 -6.30
CA PHE A 134 3.77 -14.79 -7.52
C PHE A 134 3.06 -15.26 -8.80
N GLU A 135 1.90 -15.94 -8.72
CA GLU A 135 1.21 -16.46 -9.91
C GLU A 135 0.95 -15.40 -10.99
N TYR A 136 0.72 -14.14 -10.58
CA TYR A 136 0.50 -12.99 -11.47
C TYR A 136 1.76 -12.19 -11.82
N ASP A 137 2.92 -12.49 -11.23
CA ASP A 137 4.18 -11.89 -11.66
C ASP A 137 4.43 -12.25 -13.13
N PRO A 138 4.58 -11.27 -14.04
CA PRO A 138 4.86 -11.55 -15.44
C PRO A 138 6.28 -12.10 -15.69
N CYS A 139 7.17 -12.07 -14.69
CA CYS A 139 8.58 -12.44 -14.83
C CYS A 139 9.22 -11.76 -16.04
N ALA A 140 9.06 -10.44 -16.09
CA ALA A 140 9.45 -9.57 -17.18
C ALA A 140 10.33 -8.42 -16.64
N ASP A 141 10.11 -7.21 -17.15
CA ASP A 141 10.84 -6.01 -16.78
C ASP A 141 9.91 -4.79 -16.70
N LEU A 142 10.45 -3.68 -16.18
CA LEU A 142 9.75 -2.40 -16.09
C LEU A 142 9.19 -1.91 -17.43
N ALA A 143 9.89 -2.14 -18.54
CA ALA A 143 9.45 -1.64 -19.85
C ALA A 143 8.24 -2.42 -20.38
N THR A 144 8.18 -3.71 -20.07
CA THR A 144 7.17 -4.64 -20.58
C THR A 144 5.95 -4.72 -19.65
N ALA A 145 6.15 -4.61 -18.34
CA ALA A 145 5.09 -4.75 -17.35
C ALA A 145 5.22 -3.73 -16.19
N PRO A 146 5.13 -2.41 -16.49
CA PRO A 146 5.37 -1.35 -15.51
C PRO A 146 4.42 -1.37 -14.30
N GLU A 147 3.31 -2.10 -14.37
CA GLU A 147 2.36 -2.26 -13.27
C GLU A 147 2.91 -3.15 -12.14
N TRP A 148 3.98 -3.91 -12.36
CA TRP A 148 4.56 -4.87 -11.41
C TRP A 148 5.97 -4.52 -10.91
N TYR A 149 6.62 -3.55 -11.56
CA TYR A 149 7.99 -3.09 -11.26
C TYR A 149 8.02 -1.57 -11.14
N ALA A 150 8.78 -1.01 -10.20
CA ALA A 150 8.88 0.43 -10.05
C ALA A 150 10.25 0.97 -9.59
N PRO A 151 11.38 0.42 -10.05
CA PRO A 151 12.69 0.91 -9.60
C PRO A 151 12.90 2.38 -9.97
N ASP A 152 12.32 2.84 -11.07
CA ASP A 152 12.34 4.24 -11.51
C ASP A 152 11.57 5.18 -10.56
N LEU A 153 10.44 4.75 -10.01
CA LEU A 153 9.69 5.54 -9.03
C LEU A 153 10.36 5.50 -7.66
N ILE A 154 10.97 4.38 -7.29
CA ILE A 154 11.77 4.25 -6.06
C ILE A 154 12.96 5.20 -6.09
N ASP A 155 13.71 5.23 -7.20
CA ASP A 155 14.82 6.16 -7.39
C ASP A 155 14.35 7.61 -7.22
N ARG A 156 13.17 7.95 -7.76
CA ARG A 156 12.58 9.28 -7.60
C ARG A 156 12.16 9.58 -6.17
N ILE A 157 11.56 8.62 -5.45
CA ILE A 157 11.18 8.75 -4.05
C ILE A 157 12.43 9.04 -3.20
N VAL A 158 13.49 8.25 -3.38
CA VAL A 158 14.74 8.38 -2.62
C VAL A 158 15.47 9.69 -2.95
N ALA A 159 15.43 10.12 -4.21
CA ALA A 159 16.10 11.34 -4.65
C ALA A 159 15.31 12.63 -4.32
N ALA A 160 14.06 12.54 -3.86
CA ALA A 160 13.24 13.73 -3.68
C ALA A 160 13.75 14.60 -2.51
N PRO A 161 13.83 15.93 -2.68
CA PRO A 161 14.26 16.88 -1.65
C PRO A 161 13.53 16.80 -0.31
N ALA A 162 12.24 16.41 -0.29
CA ALA A 162 11.46 16.29 0.93
C ALA A 162 12.04 15.28 1.94
N GLY A 163 12.95 14.38 1.50
CA GLY A 163 13.61 13.41 2.35
C GLY A 163 12.68 12.25 2.72
N HIS A 164 12.03 11.64 1.72
CA HIS A 164 11.19 10.46 1.94
C HIS A 164 11.98 9.26 2.46
N GLU A 165 11.28 8.37 3.12
CA GLU A 165 11.83 7.12 3.66
C GLU A 165 11.15 5.92 3.00
N ILE A 166 11.86 4.80 2.92
CA ILE A 166 11.31 3.51 2.53
C ILE A 166 11.03 2.70 3.79
N GLY A 167 9.79 2.21 3.92
CA GLY A 167 9.36 1.26 4.94
C GLY A 167 9.14 -0.14 4.35
N CYS A 168 9.28 -1.16 5.20
CA CYS A 168 9.05 -2.57 4.88
C CYS A 168 8.09 -3.23 5.88
#